data_AF-A0A955PT66-F1
#
_entry.id   AF-A0A955PT66-F1
#
_cell.length_a   1.000
_cell.length_b   1.000
_cell.length_c   1.000
_cell.angle_alpha   90.00
_cell.angle_beta   90.00
_cell.angle_gamma   90.00
#
_symmetry.space_group_name_H-M   'P 1'
#
loop_
_entity.id
_entity.type
_entity.pdbx_description
1 polymer ?
#
loop_
_entity_poly.entity_id
_entity_poly.type
_entity_poly.pdbx_seq_one_letter_code
_entity_poly.pdbx_strand_id
1 'polypeptide(L)'
;MVGFLVWISPQLVYWQIIYGKAILIPLGDKIFHGGGYHFQEALFSKKNGLFKWHPITLLATLGLIWMAYKKRWLWWFLPAMVLQFLFIGSLTDWTGSYAFGQRRWVSGLPIWAMGLAALFSIRWKPWRWLLRLGVVYLIVWNFFVFWAWHGGFFEGGRHSTSKVFWMIRNTPHELFGGVFD
;
A
#
# COMPACT_ATOMS: atom_id res chain seq x y z
N MET A 1 4.59 -27.05 11.53
CA MET A 1 3.17 -27.28 11.12
C MET A 1 2.20 -27.00 12.26
N VAL A 2 2.41 -27.52 13.48
CA VAL A 2 1.54 -27.28 14.65
C VAL A 2 1.32 -25.79 14.94
N GLY A 3 2.38 -24.97 14.96
CA GLY A 3 2.24 -23.53 15.22
C GLY A 3 1.37 -22.78 14.22
N PHE A 4 1.37 -23.18 12.94
CA PHE A 4 0.50 -22.58 11.92
C PHE A 4 -0.98 -22.91 12.15
N LEU A 5 -1.26 -24.16 12.56
CA LEU A 5 -2.61 -24.60 12.89
C LEU A 5 -3.16 -23.88 14.12
N VAL A 6 -2.32 -23.69 15.15
CA VAL A 6 -2.69 -22.89 16.32
C VAL A 6 -2.98 -21.45 15.93
N TRP A 7 -2.16 -20.85 15.07
CA TRP A 7 -2.32 -19.46 14.63
C TRP A 7 -3.60 -19.23 13.79
N ILE A 8 -3.96 -20.15 12.90
CA ILE A 8 -5.16 -20.01 12.06
C ILE A 8 -6.45 -20.41 12.79
N SER A 9 -6.34 -21.20 13.87
CA SER A 9 -7.51 -21.76 14.58
C SER A 9 -8.53 -20.72 15.08
N PRO A 10 -8.17 -19.55 15.64
CA PRO A 10 -9.17 -18.59 16.11
C PRO A 10 -10.02 -18.05 14.96
N GLN A 11 -9.40 -17.84 13.79
CA GLN A 11 -10.08 -17.37 12.58
C GLN A 11 -11.06 -18.42 12.05
N LEU A 12 -10.66 -19.70 12.00
CA LEU A 12 -11.51 -20.80 11.52
C LEU A 12 -12.69 -21.05 12.47
N VAL A 13 -12.44 -21.00 13.79
CA VAL A 13 -13.48 -21.15 14.82
C VAL A 13 -14.49 -20.00 14.72
N TYR A 14 -14.01 -18.77 14.55
CA TYR A 14 -14.88 -17.61 14.36
C TYR A 14 -15.81 -17.77 13.15
N TRP A 15 -15.27 -18.24 12.00
CA TRP A 15 -16.10 -18.50 10.82
C TRP A 15 -17.07 -19.67 11.00
N GLN A 16 -16.67 -20.71 11.73
CA GLN A 16 -17.55 -21.82 12.07
C GLN A 16 -18.73 -21.38 12.95
N ILE A 17 -18.49 -20.49 13.93
CA ILE A 17 -19.54 -19.98 14.83
C ILE A 17 -20.53 -19.08 14.07
N ILE A 18 -20.05 -18.16 13.24
CA ILE A 18 -20.92 -17.16 12.59
C ILE A 18 -21.56 -17.68 11.31
N TYR A 19 -20.79 -18.37 10.47
CA TYR A 19 -21.23 -18.75 9.12
C TYR A 19 -21.48 -20.25 8.98
N GLY A 20 -21.24 -21.05 10.02
CA GLY A 20 -21.37 -22.51 9.98
C GLY A 20 -20.32 -23.21 9.11
N LYS A 21 -19.34 -22.46 8.56
CA LYS A 21 -18.30 -22.97 7.66
C LYS A 21 -16.94 -22.43 8.08
N ALA A 22 -15.99 -23.32 8.35
CA ALA A 22 -14.61 -22.96 8.71
C ALA A 22 -13.81 -22.31 7.58
N ILE A 23 -14.21 -22.49 6.31
CA ILE A 23 -13.61 -21.84 5.14
C ILE A 23 -14.73 -21.22 4.32
N LEU A 24 -14.71 -19.89 4.21
CA LEU A 24 -15.72 -19.10 3.52
C LEU A 24 -15.07 -17.86 2.92
N ILE A 25 -15.60 -17.41 1.78
CA ILE A 25 -15.40 -16.04 1.30
C ILE A 25 -16.64 -15.22 1.73
N PRO A 26 -16.56 -14.38 2.78
CA PRO A 26 -17.76 -13.77 3.39
C PRO A 26 -18.54 -12.83 2.47
N LEU A 27 -17.88 -12.25 1.46
CA LEU A 27 -18.50 -11.36 0.47
C LEU A 27 -19.00 -12.10 -0.79
N GLY A 28 -18.83 -13.44 -0.86
CA GLY A 28 -19.29 -14.29 -1.97
C GLY A 28 -18.50 -14.16 -3.28
N ASP A 29 -18.99 -14.79 -4.34
CA ASP A 29 -18.32 -14.87 -5.65
C ASP A 29 -18.24 -13.54 -6.39
N LYS A 30 -19.04 -12.54 -5.98
CA LYS A 30 -19.06 -11.20 -6.58
C LYS A 30 -17.76 -10.40 -6.35
N ILE A 31 -16.84 -10.89 -5.52
CA ILE A 31 -15.54 -10.26 -5.29
C ILE A 31 -14.57 -10.57 -6.43
N PHE A 32 -14.71 -11.73 -7.08
CA PHE A 32 -13.79 -12.15 -8.14
C PHE A 32 -14.40 -11.80 -9.49
N HIS A 33 -13.64 -11.12 -10.34
CA HIS A 33 -14.10 -10.82 -11.70
C HIS A 33 -14.22 -12.10 -12.53
N GLY A 34 -15.36 -12.31 -13.18
CA GLY A 34 -15.54 -13.32 -14.22
C GLY A 34 -14.88 -12.98 -15.58
N GLY A 35 -13.84 -12.12 -15.64
CA GLY A 35 -13.22 -11.81 -16.94
C GLY A 35 -12.23 -10.62 -17.05
N GLY A 36 -11.84 -9.94 -15.97
CA GLY A 36 -10.87 -8.82 -16.06
C GLY A 36 -9.97 -8.72 -14.84
N TYR A 37 -8.65 -8.86 -15.05
CA TYR A 37 -7.65 -8.73 -14.00
C TYR A 37 -7.05 -7.32 -13.99
N HIS A 38 -7.04 -6.66 -12.84
CA HIS A 38 -6.59 -5.27 -12.67
C HIS A 38 -5.13 -5.17 -12.18
N PHE A 39 -4.24 -5.98 -12.76
CA PHE A 39 -2.85 -6.09 -12.30
C PHE A 39 -2.08 -4.77 -12.48
N GLN A 40 -2.21 -4.12 -13.63
CA GLN A 40 -1.48 -2.88 -13.92
C GLN A 40 -2.07 -1.71 -13.13
N GLU A 41 -3.38 -1.68 -12.98
CA GLU A 41 -4.11 -0.68 -12.22
C GLU A 41 -3.76 -0.78 -10.73
N ALA A 42 -3.62 -2.00 -10.20
CA ALA A 42 -3.23 -2.22 -8.81
C ALA A 42 -1.85 -1.60 -8.48
N LEU A 43 -0.89 -1.58 -9.42
CA LEU A 43 0.43 -1.00 -9.18
C LEU A 43 0.52 0.48 -9.58
N PHE A 44 -0.04 0.83 -10.74
CA PHE A 44 0.23 2.09 -11.42
C PHE A 44 -1.02 2.88 -11.79
N SER A 45 -2.20 2.55 -11.29
CA SER A 45 -3.38 3.39 -11.53
C SER A 45 -3.17 4.81 -10.99
N LYS A 46 -3.65 5.80 -11.74
CA LYS A 46 -3.73 7.19 -11.26
C LYS A 46 -4.65 7.32 -10.05
N LYS A 47 -5.56 6.37 -9.85
CA LYS A 47 -6.56 6.45 -8.79
C LYS A 47 -6.01 6.04 -7.45
N ASN A 48 -5.61 4.77 -7.32
CA ASN A 48 -5.05 4.21 -6.09
C ASN A 48 -3.85 3.29 -6.40
N GLY A 49 -3.08 3.54 -7.45
CA GLY A 49 -1.92 2.67 -7.77
C GLY A 49 -0.91 2.67 -6.62
N LEU A 50 -0.50 1.48 -6.17
CA LEU A 50 0.38 1.32 -5.01
C LEU A 50 1.64 2.20 -5.08
N PHE A 51 2.40 2.11 -6.18
CA PHE A 51 3.67 2.82 -6.32
C PHE A 51 3.48 4.32 -6.61
N LYS A 52 2.35 4.71 -7.21
CA LYS A 52 2.05 6.12 -7.47
C LYS A 52 1.65 6.86 -6.20
N TRP A 53 0.89 6.22 -5.31
CA TRP A 53 0.48 6.79 -4.04
C TRP A 53 1.54 6.65 -2.95
N HIS A 54 2.32 5.56 -2.99
CA HIS A 54 3.34 5.26 -1.98
C HIS A 54 4.68 4.97 -2.67
N PRO A 55 5.35 5.96 -3.27
CA PRO A 55 6.63 5.75 -3.95
C PRO A 55 7.71 5.14 -3.03
N ILE A 56 7.58 5.32 -1.71
CA ILE A 56 8.43 4.66 -0.71
C ILE A 56 8.38 3.12 -0.79
N THR A 57 7.24 2.53 -1.19
CA THR A 57 7.10 1.07 -1.35
C THR A 57 7.92 0.54 -2.54
N LEU A 58 8.18 1.37 -3.55
CA LEU A 58 9.07 1.00 -4.65
C LEU A 58 10.51 0.89 -4.14
N LEU A 59 10.98 1.91 -3.39
CA LEU A 59 12.30 1.88 -2.75
C LEU A 59 12.43 0.70 -1.79
N ALA A 60 11.41 0.47 -0.96
CA ALA A 60 11.35 -0.66 -0.05
C ALA A 60 11.50 -2.01 -0.79
N THR A 61 10.79 -2.17 -1.91
CA THR A 61 10.86 -3.41 -2.72
C THR A 61 12.25 -3.62 -3.31
N LEU A 62 12.88 -2.56 -3.83
CA LEU A 62 14.27 -2.63 -4.32
C LEU A 62 15.26 -3.00 -3.21
N GLY A 63 15.08 -2.42 -2.02
CA GLY A 63 15.87 -2.75 -0.83
C GLY A 63 15.73 -4.22 -0.41
N LEU A 64 14.52 -4.75 -0.47
CA LEU A 64 14.24 -6.15 -0.17
C LEU A 64 14.91 -7.08 -1.17
N ILE A 65 14.79 -6.79 -2.48
CA ILE A 65 15.44 -7.55 -3.55
C ILE A 65 16.96 -7.57 -3.35
N TRP A 66 17.56 -6.39 -3.12
CA TRP A 66 19.00 -6.27 -2.86
C TRP A 66 19.45 -7.09 -1.64
N MET A 67 18.68 -7.07 -0.56
CA MET A 67 18.99 -7.86 0.64
C MET A 67 18.75 -9.35 0.44
N ALA A 68 17.77 -9.73 -0.37
CA ALA A 68 17.50 -11.13 -0.71
C ALA A 68 18.66 -11.76 -1.49
N TYR A 69 19.32 -11.00 -2.36
CA TYR A 69 20.57 -11.44 -2.99
C TYR A 69 21.69 -11.76 -1.98
N LYS A 70 21.71 -11.07 -0.83
CA LYS A 70 22.70 -11.31 0.23
C LYS A 70 22.27 -12.35 1.26
N LYS A 71 20.98 -12.40 1.57
CA LYS A 71 20.39 -13.27 2.61
C LYS A 71 19.28 -14.10 1.99
N ARG A 72 19.60 -15.37 1.70
CA ARG A 72 18.73 -16.23 0.87
C ARG A 72 17.35 -16.49 1.47
N TRP A 73 17.20 -16.43 2.80
CA TRP A 73 15.91 -16.59 3.47
C TRP A 73 14.90 -15.47 3.16
N LEU A 74 15.36 -14.27 2.78
CA LEU A 74 14.46 -13.17 2.42
C LEU A 74 13.74 -13.40 1.09
N TRP A 75 14.24 -14.33 0.26
CA TRP A 75 13.54 -14.71 -0.98
C TRP A 75 12.14 -15.25 -0.70
N TRP A 76 11.87 -15.80 0.49
CA TRP A 76 10.53 -16.31 0.84
C TRP A 76 9.47 -15.20 0.92
N PHE A 77 9.85 -13.94 1.14
CA PHE A 77 8.88 -12.83 1.17
C PHE A 77 8.47 -12.34 -0.21
N LEU A 78 9.29 -12.55 -1.25
CA LEU A 78 8.97 -12.11 -2.61
C LEU A 78 7.77 -12.88 -3.19
N PRO A 79 7.69 -14.23 -3.12
CA PRO A 79 6.50 -14.97 -3.48
C PRO A 79 5.28 -14.54 -2.69
N ALA A 80 5.40 -14.25 -1.39
CA ALA A 80 4.27 -13.77 -0.58
C ALA A 80 3.73 -12.42 -1.11
N MET A 81 4.62 -11.49 -1.48
CA MET A 81 4.22 -10.23 -2.11
C MET A 81 3.61 -10.43 -3.50
N VAL A 82 4.16 -11.34 -4.31
CA VAL A 82 3.61 -11.67 -5.64
C VAL A 82 2.24 -12.32 -5.52
N LEU A 83 2.06 -13.26 -4.59
CA LEU A 83 0.76 -13.89 -4.33
C LEU A 83 -0.25 -12.86 -3.82
N GLN A 84 0.16 -11.96 -2.92
CA GLN A 84 -0.69 -10.84 -2.49
C GLN A 84 -1.06 -9.92 -3.66
N PHE A 85 -0.12 -9.61 -4.55
CA PHE A 85 -0.37 -8.83 -5.76
C PHE A 85 -1.38 -9.51 -6.69
N LEU A 86 -1.17 -10.79 -6.97
CA LEU A 86 -2.03 -11.58 -7.84
C LEU A 86 -3.43 -11.70 -7.25
N PHE A 87 -3.52 -11.91 -5.93
CA PHE A 87 -4.78 -11.92 -5.21
C PHE A 87 -5.49 -10.58 -5.30
N ILE A 88 -4.82 -9.45 -5.04
CA ILE A 88 -5.44 -8.12 -5.12
C ILE A 88 -5.90 -7.80 -6.55
N GLY A 89 -5.09 -8.15 -7.55
CA GLY A 89 -5.40 -7.91 -8.96
C GLY A 89 -6.56 -8.74 -9.49
N SER A 90 -6.93 -9.85 -8.84
CA SER A 90 -8.10 -10.67 -9.20
C SER A 90 -9.40 -10.19 -8.57
N LEU A 91 -9.35 -9.22 -7.63
CA LEU A 91 -10.54 -8.66 -6.98
C LEU A 91 -11.19 -7.57 -7.84
N THR A 92 -12.52 -7.56 -7.85
CA THR A 92 -13.36 -6.57 -8.52
C THR A 92 -13.20 -5.18 -7.93
N ASP A 93 -13.26 -5.09 -6.61
CA ASP A 93 -12.72 -3.95 -5.90
C ASP A 93 -11.27 -4.27 -5.62
N TRP A 94 -10.31 -3.86 -6.45
CA TRP A 94 -8.88 -3.99 -6.17
C TRP A 94 -8.36 -2.82 -5.30
N THR A 95 -9.08 -1.69 -5.32
CA THR A 95 -8.72 -0.43 -4.66
C THR A 95 -8.82 -0.43 -3.14
N GLY A 96 -9.75 -1.20 -2.57
CA GLY A 96 -9.96 -1.33 -1.12
C GLY A 96 -11.16 -0.53 -0.66
N SER A 97 -12.13 -0.33 -1.56
CA SER A 97 -13.25 0.57 -1.43
C SER A 97 -12.80 2.02 -1.19
N TYR A 98 -13.59 2.82 -0.49
CA TYR A 98 -13.33 4.23 -0.16
C TYR A 98 -12.21 4.36 0.88
N ALA A 99 -10.98 4.30 0.39
CA ALA A 99 -9.78 4.31 1.22
C ALA A 99 -8.72 5.26 0.68
N PHE A 100 -7.97 5.87 1.60
CA PHE A 100 -6.70 6.51 1.27
C PHE A 100 -5.70 5.45 0.78
N GLY A 101 -5.43 5.42 -0.52
CA GLY A 101 -4.54 4.42 -1.12
C GLY A 101 -5.15 3.01 -1.22
N GLN A 102 -4.30 1.98 -1.16
CA GLN A 102 -4.75 0.58 -1.17
C GLN A 102 -4.60 -0.09 0.20
N ARG A 103 -5.70 -0.17 0.93
CA ARG A 103 -5.74 -0.86 2.24
C ARG A 103 -5.38 -2.35 2.17
N ARG A 104 -5.52 -2.99 1.00
CA ARG A 104 -5.18 -4.41 0.85
C ARG A 104 -3.69 -4.72 0.96
N TRP A 105 -2.85 -3.70 0.95
CA TRP A 105 -1.41 -3.83 1.12
C TRP A 105 -0.91 -3.64 2.57
N VAL A 106 -1.81 -3.42 3.52
CA VAL A 106 -1.44 -3.22 4.94
C VAL A 106 -0.64 -4.41 5.50
N SER A 107 -0.98 -5.64 5.12
CA SER A 107 -0.24 -6.84 5.49
C SER A 107 1.20 -6.89 4.94
N GLY A 108 1.49 -6.13 3.87
CA GLY A 108 2.82 -6.02 3.27
C GLY A 108 3.75 -5.02 3.96
N LEU A 109 3.23 -4.16 4.85
CA LEU A 109 4.01 -3.10 5.50
C LEU A 109 5.25 -3.63 6.25
N PRO A 110 5.19 -4.73 7.03
CA PRO A 110 6.39 -5.27 7.70
C PRO A 110 7.47 -5.71 6.70
N ILE A 111 7.07 -6.26 5.56
CA ILE A 111 7.98 -6.70 4.49
C ILE A 111 8.68 -5.50 3.87
N TRP A 112 7.94 -4.42 3.60
CA TRP A 112 8.54 -3.17 3.11
C TRP A 112 9.40 -2.47 4.15
N ALA A 113 9.06 -2.53 5.44
CA ALA A 113 9.91 -2.01 6.50
C ALA A 113 11.28 -2.71 6.51
N MET A 114 11.30 -4.04 6.34
CA MET A 114 12.56 -4.79 6.20
C MET A 114 13.35 -4.36 4.95
N GLY A 115 12.67 -4.14 3.82
CA GLY A 115 13.29 -3.65 2.59
C GLY A 115 13.90 -2.24 2.73
N LEU A 116 13.20 -1.31 3.40
CA LEU A 116 13.73 0.02 3.72
C LEU A 116 14.93 -0.05 4.67
N ALA A 117 14.85 -0.88 5.72
CA ALA A 117 15.95 -1.09 6.64
C ALA A 117 17.19 -1.62 5.91
N ALA A 118 17.00 -2.49 4.91
CA ALA A 118 18.09 -2.95 4.07
C ALA A 118 18.74 -1.81 3.26
N LEU A 119 17.96 -0.91 2.65
CA LEU A 119 18.53 0.27 1.99
C LEU A 119 19.38 1.12 2.94
N PHE A 120 18.88 1.34 4.16
CA PHE A 120 19.65 2.07 5.17
C PHE A 120 20.90 1.34 5.62
N SER A 121 20.98 0.01 5.51
CA SER A 121 22.17 -0.77 5.86
C SER A 121 23.34 -0.63 4.87
N ILE A 122 23.12 -0.09 3.67
CA ILE A 122 24.17 0.14 2.66
C ILE A 122 25.23 1.11 3.19
N ARG A 123 26.50 0.72 3.20
CA ARG A 123 27.63 1.44 3.83
C ARG A 123 28.10 2.72 3.11
N TRP A 124 27.40 3.21 2.08
CA TRP A 124 27.84 4.35 1.27
C TRP A 124 27.63 5.69 2.01
N LYS A 125 28.71 6.48 2.18
CA LYS A 125 28.77 7.59 3.14
C LYS A 125 27.95 8.85 2.79
N PRO A 126 28.00 9.43 1.57
CA PRO A 126 27.30 10.70 1.30
C PRO A 126 25.82 10.52 0.95
N TRP A 127 25.46 9.48 0.19
CA TRP A 127 24.09 9.27 -0.28
C TRP A 127 23.09 8.88 0.83
N ARG A 128 23.59 8.42 1.99
CA ARG A 128 22.74 8.05 3.15
C ARG A 128 21.93 9.22 3.70
N TRP A 129 22.49 10.42 3.74
CA TRP A 129 21.76 11.60 4.21
C TRP A 129 20.69 12.00 3.20
N LEU A 130 20.99 11.95 1.91
CA LEU A 130 20.02 12.18 0.83
C LEU A 130 18.89 11.14 0.84
N LEU A 131 19.19 9.86 1.06
CA LEU A 131 18.19 8.82 1.24
C LEU A 131 17.32 9.05 2.48
N ARG A 132 17.92 9.41 3.63
CA ARG A 132 17.18 9.72 4.86
C ARG A 132 16.26 10.91 4.65
N LEU A 133 16.78 12.01 4.10
CA LEU A 133 16.01 13.20 3.78
C LEU A 133 14.90 12.89 2.79
N GLY A 134 15.18 12.10 1.75
CA GLY A 134 14.19 11.64 0.78
C GLY A 134 13.10 10.79 1.42
N VAL A 135 13.44 9.86 2.31
CA VAL A 135 12.47 9.03 3.04
C VAL A 135 11.63 9.88 3.99
N VAL A 136 12.25 10.78 4.76
CA VAL A 136 11.51 11.71 5.64
C VAL A 136 10.58 12.59 4.82
N TYR A 137 11.06 13.15 3.70
CA TYR A 137 10.24 13.91 2.77
C TYR A 137 9.05 13.09 2.26
N LEU A 138 9.26 11.84 1.85
CA LEU A 138 8.19 10.96 1.39
C LEU A 138 7.18 10.61 2.50
N ILE A 139 7.63 10.48 3.75
CA ILE A 139 6.75 10.24 4.90
C ILE A 139 5.92 11.50 5.20
N VAL A 140 6.57 12.66 5.31
CA VAL A 140 5.89 13.96 5.53
C VAL A 140 4.90 14.25 4.41
N TRP A 141 5.30 13.98 3.17
CA TRP A 141 4.44 14.05 2.00
C TRP A 141 3.21 13.15 2.14
N ASN A 142 3.39 11.88 2.55
CA ASN A 142 2.27 10.96 2.74
C ASN A 142 1.29 11.45 3.83
N PHE A 143 1.82 11.98 4.94
CA PHE A 143 1.02 12.60 6.00
C PHE A 143 0.26 13.85 5.51
N PHE A 144 0.89 14.69 4.70
CA PHE A 144 0.24 15.87 4.14
C PHE A 144 -0.93 15.48 3.22
N VAL A 145 -0.74 14.52 2.32
CA VAL A 145 -1.82 14.03 1.44
C VAL A 145 -2.93 13.35 2.26
N PHE A 146 -2.57 12.63 3.34
CA PHE A 146 -3.55 12.04 4.27
C PHE A 146 -4.36 13.10 5.02
N TRP A 147 -3.71 14.16 5.50
CA TRP A 147 -4.39 15.28 6.14
C TRP A 147 -5.36 15.99 5.19
N ALA A 148 -4.92 16.24 3.95
CA ALA A 148 -5.78 16.82 2.91
C ALA A 148 -6.96 15.88 2.55
N TRP A 149 -6.77 14.57 2.61
CA TRP A 149 -7.86 13.58 2.48
C TRP A 149 -8.86 13.66 3.63
N HIS A 150 -8.39 13.83 4.88
CA HIS A 150 -9.25 13.94 6.05
C HIS A 150 -10.04 15.26 6.09
N GLY A 151 -9.45 16.36 5.59
CA GLY A 151 -10.10 17.68 5.51
C GLY A 151 -11.22 17.79 4.48
N GLY A 152 -11.63 16.70 3.81
CA GLY A 152 -12.74 16.70 2.85
C GLY A 152 -12.42 17.32 1.48
N PHE A 153 -11.19 17.77 1.26
CA PHE A 153 -10.74 18.38 -0.01
C PHE A 153 -10.77 17.41 -1.21
N PHE A 154 -10.99 16.12 -0.95
CA PHE A 154 -11.16 15.08 -1.96
C PHE A 154 -12.61 14.58 -1.94
N GLU A 155 -13.53 15.33 -2.52
CA GLU A 155 -14.90 14.86 -2.72
C GLU A 155 -14.97 13.69 -3.72
N GLY A 156 -15.72 12.65 -3.33
CA GLY A 156 -16.28 11.65 -4.24
C GLY A 156 -15.31 10.60 -4.77
N GLY A 157 -14.95 9.61 -3.95
CA GLY A 157 -14.80 8.17 -4.26
C GLY A 157 -13.93 7.66 -5.41
N ARG A 158 -13.43 8.51 -6.30
CA ARG A 158 -12.68 8.19 -7.51
C ARG A 158 -11.66 9.29 -7.72
N HIS A 159 -10.66 9.30 -6.86
CA HIS A 159 -9.61 10.31 -6.88
C HIS A 159 -8.59 9.99 -7.97
N SER A 160 -7.94 11.01 -8.54
CA SER A 160 -6.87 10.89 -9.52
C SER A 160 -5.70 11.71 -9.01
N THR A 161 -4.47 11.16 -9.07
CA THR A 161 -3.24 11.88 -8.70
C THR A 161 -3.09 13.24 -9.37
N SER A 162 -3.72 13.46 -10.53
CA SER A 162 -3.76 14.75 -11.21
C SER A 162 -4.43 15.87 -10.40
N LYS A 163 -5.44 15.58 -9.57
CA LYS A 163 -6.07 16.58 -8.70
C LYS A 163 -5.13 17.04 -7.59
N VAL A 164 -4.34 16.13 -7.01
CA VAL A 164 -3.31 16.46 -6.01
C VAL A 164 -2.27 17.40 -6.61
N PHE A 165 -1.76 17.10 -7.81
CA PHE A 165 -0.78 17.94 -8.50
C PHE A 165 -1.34 19.31 -8.91
N TRP A 166 -2.61 19.37 -9.35
CA TRP A 166 -3.31 20.64 -9.62
C TRP A 166 -3.42 21.49 -8.35
N MET A 167 -3.74 20.85 -7.21
CA MET A 167 -3.89 21.54 -5.94
C MET A 167 -2.56 22.13 -5.48
N ILE A 168 -1.44 21.39 -5.50
CA ILE A 168 -0.09 21.93 -5.16
C ILE A 168 0.26 23.16 -6.01
N ARG A 169 -0.11 23.13 -7.30
CA ARG A 169 0.15 24.24 -8.22
C ARG A 169 -0.67 25.49 -7.86
N ASN A 170 -1.85 25.32 -7.27
CA ASN A 170 -2.83 26.41 -7.09
C ASN A 170 -3.10 26.78 -5.61
N THR A 171 -2.61 26.00 -4.64
CA THR A 171 -2.79 26.24 -3.19
C THR A 171 -2.11 27.48 -2.62
N PRO A 172 -1.08 28.11 -3.22
CA PRO A 172 -0.55 29.36 -2.65
C PRO A 172 -1.60 30.47 -2.58
N HIS A 173 -2.60 30.48 -3.45
CA HIS A 173 -3.59 31.56 -3.53
C HIS A 173 -4.80 31.34 -2.61
N GLU A 174 -5.25 30.10 -2.39
CA GLU A 174 -6.45 29.81 -1.59
C GLU A 174 -6.20 29.83 -0.07
N LEU A 175 -4.96 29.55 0.38
CA LEU A 175 -4.62 29.56 1.81
C LEU A 175 -4.41 30.96 2.40
N PHE A 176 -4.08 31.95 1.57
CA PHE A 176 -3.84 33.34 2.01
C PHE A 176 -4.95 34.33 1.58
N GLY A 177 -5.88 33.92 0.71
CA GLY A 177 -6.96 34.78 0.22
C GLY A 177 -8.22 34.81 1.10
N GLY A 178 -8.31 33.98 2.13
CA GLY A 178 -9.51 33.87 2.99
C GLY A 178 -9.33 34.35 4.44
N VAL A 179 -8.21 34.99 4.77
CA VAL A 179 -7.89 35.45 6.14
C VAL A 179 -7.94 36.98 6.30
N PHE A 180 -8.23 37.72 5.22
CA PHE A 180 -8.27 39.19 5.24
C PHE A 180 -9.49 39.84 4.57
N ASP A 181 -10.59 39.11 4.40
CA ASP A 181 -11.90 39.70 4.09
C ASP A 181 -12.97 39.21 5.07
#